data_AF-A0A2S5KHB5-F1
#
_entry.id   AF-A0A2S5KHB5-F1
#
_cell.length_a   1.000
_cell.length_b   1.000
_cell.length_c   1.000
_cell.angle_alpha   90.00
_cell.angle_beta   90.00
_cell.angle_gamma   90.00
#
_symmetry.space_group_name_H-M   'P 1'
#
loop_
_entity.id
_entity.type
_entity.pdbx_description
1 polymer ?
#
loop_
_entity_poly.entity_id
_entity_poly.type
_entity_poly.pdbx_seq_one_letter_code
_entity_poly.pdbx_strand_id
1 'polypeptide(L)'
;VISAQSATEDSSFSFTVPAGTFSDVDAGDSLTYTATLADGSALPSWLSFDASTGTFSGTPDNGDVGSLSITVTATDTSGASVSSSFSLTVANTNDAPTADSVSNQSA
;
A
#
# COMPACT_ATOMS: atom_id res chain seq x y z
N VAL A 1 8.57 7.74 -12.15
CA VAL A 1 8.04 8.18 -10.84
C VAL A 1 6.61 7.71 -10.70
N ILE A 2 6.24 7.17 -9.54
CA ILE A 2 4.88 6.70 -9.26
C ILE A 2 4.03 7.89 -8.79
N SER A 3 2.85 8.08 -9.37
CA SER A 3 1.91 9.14 -8.95
C SER A 3 1.22 8.81 -7.63
N ALA A 4 0.82 9.84 -6.89
CA ALA A 4 0.01 9.68 -5.68
C ALA A 4 -1.28 8.88 -5.95
N GLN A 5 -1.65 8.04 -4.99
CA GLN A 5 -2.82 7.17 -5.03
C GLN A 5 -3.80 7.50 -3.90
N SER A 6 -5.06 7.09 -4.07
CA SER A 6 -6.09 7.21 -3.04
C SER A 6 -6.84 5.89 -2.87
N ALA A 7 -7.13 5.55 -1.62
CA ALA A 7 -8.06 4.51 -1.22
C ALA A 7 -9.18 5.13 -0.39
N THR A 8 -10.27 4.38 -0.22
CA THR A 8 -11.37 4.73 0.67
C THR A 8 -11.49 3.60 1.68
N GLU A 9 -11.68 3.92 2.97
CA GLU A 9 -11.97 2.89 3.96
C GLU A 9 -13.19 2.03 3.55
N ASP A 10 -13.18 0.78 3.99
CA ASP A 10 -14.16 -0.26 3.66
C ASP A 10 -14.30 -0.60 2.17
N SER A 11 -13.45 -0.03 1.31
CA SER A 11 -13.45 -0.25 -0.13
C SER A 11 -12.19 -0.98 -0.58
N SER A 12 -12.35 -1.97 -1.46
CA SER A 12 -11.21 -2.68 -2.03
C SER A 12 -10.32 -1.73 -2.84
N PHE A 13 -9.06 -1.64 -2.45
CA PHE A 13 -8.01 -0.96 -3.18
C PHE A 13 -7.23 -1.96 -4.05
N SER A 14 -6.91 -1.55 -5.27
CA SER A 14 -6.02 -2.28 -6.17
C SER A 14 -5.26 -1.30 -7.05
N PHE A 15 -3.93 -1.42 -7.07
CA PHE A 15 -3.06 -0.56 -7.86
C PHE A 15 -1.83 -1.32 -8.33
N THR A 16 -1.63 -1.38 -9.64
CA THR A 16 -0.43 -1.98 -10.23
C THR A 16 0.57 -0.88 -10.59
N VAL A 17 1.83 -1.05 -10.15
CA VAL A 17 2.93 -0.16 -10.53
C VAL A 17 3.05 -0.12 -12.06
N PRO A 18 3.00 1.07 -12.70
CA PRO A 18 3.05 1.17 -14.16
C PRO A 18 4.29 0.49 -14.74
N ALA A 19 4.11 -0.26 -15.82
CA ALA A 19 5.23 -0.82 -16.57
C ALA A 19 6.20 0.30 -17.00
N GLY A 20 7.50 0.04 -16.93
CA GLY A 20 8.53 1.03 -17.23
C GLY A 20 8.80 2.06 -16.12
N THR A 21 8.17 1.92 -14.94
CA THR A 21 8.58 2.68 -13.74
C THR A 21 10.03 2.40 -13.38
N PHE A 22 10.46 1.15 -13.58
CA PHE A 22 11.82 0.67 -13.42
C PHE A 22 12.24 -0.04 -14.70
N SER A 23 13.49 0.14 -15.09
CA SER A 23 14.07 -0.47 -16.28
C SER A 23 15.54 -0.75 -16.03
N ASP A 24 16.00 -1.92 -16.48
CA ASP A 24 17.42 -2.25 -16.56
C ASP A 24 17.89 -2.13 -18.01
N VAL A 25 19.09 -1.60 -18.23
CA VAL A 25 19.70 -1.49 -19.56
C VAL A 25 20.38 -2.80 -19.97
N ASP A 26 20.73 -3.64 -19.01
CA ASP A 26 21.41 -4.90 -19.22
C ASP A 26 20.41 -5.96 -19.71
N ALA A 27 20.58 -6.38 -20.97
CA ALA A 27 19.64 -7.27 -21.63
C ALA A 27 19.67 -8.67 -20.98
N GLY A 28 18.51 -9.10 -20.48
CA GLY A 28 18.34 -10.41 -19.84
C GLY A 28 18.22 -10.34 -18.32
N ASP A 29 18.44 -9.17 -17.71
CA ASP A 29 18.21 -9.01 -16.29
C ASP A 29 16.72 -8.94 -15.94
N SER A 30 16.38 -9.64 -14.87
CA SER A 30 15.05 -9.63 -14.27
C SER A 30 15.09 -8.77 -13.02
N LEU A 31 14.13 -7.85 -12.88
CA LEU A 31 13.98 -7.06 -11.67
C LEU A 31 13.12 -7.80 -10.63
N THR A 32 13.62 -7.83 -9.40
CA THR A 32 12.86 -8.25 -8.22
C THR A 32 12.34 -7.01 -7.48
N TYR A 33 11.09 -7.07 -7.03
CA TYR A 33 10.42 -5.93 -6.40
C TYR A 33 10.16 -6.16 -4.93
N THR A 34 10.32 -5.11 -4.13
CA THR A 34 9.89 -5.03 -2.73
C THR A 34 9.15 -3.72 -2.48
N ALA A 35 8.29 -3.69 -1.46
CA ALA A 35 7.58 -2.49 -1.04
C ALA A 35 7.59 -2.36 0.49
N THR A 36 7.84 -1.15 0.96
CA THR A 36 7.90 -0.78 2.39
C THR A 36 7.30 0.61 2.59
N LEU A 37 7.07 1.02 3.83
CA LEU A 37 6.89 2.43 4.11
C LEU A 37 8.22 3.19 3.93
N ALA A 38 8.14 4.50 3.72
CA ALA A 38 9.31 5.32 3.41
C ALA A 38 10.32 5.43 4.56
N ASP A 39 9.92 5.12 5.80
CA ASP A 39 10.80 4.98 6.95
C ASP A 39 11.46 3.59 7.06
N GLY A 40 11.17 2.69 6.12
CA GLY A 40 11.67 1.33 6.06
C GLY A 40 10.83 0.32 6.85
N SER A 41 9.74 0.71 7.48
CA SER A 41 8.85 -0.24 8.15
C SER A 41 8.09 -1.11 7.14
N ALA A 42 7.58 -2.24 7.63
CA ALA A 42 6.66 -3.07 6.84
C ALA A 42 5.40 -2.28 6.46
N LEU A 43 4.75 -2.69 5.38
CA LEU A 43 3.43 -2.19 5.01
C LEU A 43 2.42 -2.52 6.13
N PRO A 44 1.39 -1.67 6.35
CA PRO A 44 0.28 -1.99 7.23
C PRO A 44 -0.39 -3.31 6.82
N SER A 45 -0.97 -4.03 7.79
CA SER A 45 -1.53 -5.37 7.56
C SER A 45 -2.65 -5.42 6.53
N TRP A 46 -3.35 -4.30 6.30
CA TRP A 46 -4.41 -4.22 5.29
C TRP A 46 -3.87 -4.09 3.86
N LEU A 47 -2.61 -3.70 3.67
CA LEU A 47 -2.01 -3.40 2.37
C LEU A 47 -0.94 -4.44 2.00
N SER A 48 -1.27 -5.30 1.04
CA SER A 48 -0.36 -6.30 0.48
C SER A 48 0.28 -5.82 -0.82
N PHE A 49 1.52 -6.23 -1.07
CA PHE A 49 2.21 -6.03 -2.35
C PHE A 49 2.62 -7.38 -2.94
N ASP A 50 2.05 -7.71 -4.09
CA ASP A 50 2.47 -8.86 -4.89
C ASP A 50 3.64 -8.46 -5.80
N ALA A 51 4.84 -8.89 -5.42
CA ALA A 51 6.07 -8.60 -6.16
C ALA A 51 6.12 -9.24 -7.56
N SER A 52 5.34 -10.29 -7.81
CA SER A 52 5.32 -10.95 -9.12
C SER A 52 4.55 -10.16 -10.17
N THR A 53 3.49 -9.46 -9.74
CA THR A 53 2.64 -8.63 -10.60
C THR A 53 2.89 -7.13 -10.43
N GLY A 54 3.62 -6.72 -9.38
CA GLY A 54 3.80 -5.33 -9.01
C GLY A 54 2.51 -4.68 -8.49
N THR A 55 1.60 -5.47 -7.92
CA THR A 55 0.26 -5.01 -7.55
C THR A 55 0.10 -4.86 -6.05
N PHE A 56 -0.29 -3.66 -5.62
CA PHE A 56 -0.82 -3.39 -4.30
C PHE A 56 -2.29 -3.76 -4.25
N SER A 57 -2.71 -4.42 -3.16
CA SER A 57 -4.13 -4.72 -2.91
C SER A 57 -4.44 -4.73 -1.42
N GLY A 58 -5.67 -4.39 -1.07
CA GLY A 58 -6.07 -4.29 0.34
C GLY A 58 -7.45 -3.68 0.54
N THR A 59 -7.91 -3.66 1.78
CA THR A 59 -9.10 -2.91 2.19
C THR A 59 -8.78 -2.23 3.52
N PRO A 60 -8.55 -0.90 3.53
CA PRO A 60 -8.28 -0.18 4.76
C PRO A 60 -9.54 -0.09 5.63
N ASP A 61 -9.38 -0.08 6.95
CA ASP A 61 -10.45 0.20 7.91
C ASP A 61 -10.39 1.64 8.43
N ASN A 62 -11.32 2.00 9.32
CA ASN A 62 -11.37 3.34 9.90
C ASN A 62 -10.12 3.72 10.72
N GLY A 63 -9.38 2.75 11.26
CA GLY A 63 -8.09 2.97 11.93
C GLY A 63 -6.96 3.33 10.97
N ASP A 64 -7.13 3.05 9.67
CA ASP A 64 -6.13 3.27 8.63
C ASP A 64 -6.26 4.62 7.90
N VAL A 65 -7.28 5.43 8.25
CA VAL A 65 -7.49 6.77 7.67
C VAL A 65 -6.26 7.65 7.88
N GLY A 66 -5.80 8.27 6.79
CA GLY A 66 -4.64 9.13 6.80
C GLY A 66 -3.80 9.01 5.54
N SER A 67 -2.50 9.24 5.66
CA SER A 67 -1.57 9.16 4.54
C SER A 67 -0.40 8.25 4.84
N LEU A 68 -0.11 7.35 3.92
CA LEU A 68 1.08 6.51 3.90
C LEU A 68 2.06 7.05 2.86
N SER A 69 3.36 7.02 3.18
CA SER A 69 4.42 7.20 2.20
C SER A 69 5.04 5.84 1.93
N ILE A 70 4.90 5.34 0.71
CA ILE A 70 5.31 3.98 0.31
C ILE A 70 6.51 4.10 -0.62
N THR A 71 7.47 3.20 -0.48
CA THR A 71 8.64 3.07 -1.34
C THR A 71 8.64 1.70 -1.99
N VAL A 72 8.69 1.69 -3.33
CA VAL A 72 8.92 0.49 -4.14
C VAL A 72 10.39 0.46 -4.55
N THR A 73 11.05 -0.68 -4.33
CA THR A 73 12.45 -0.89 -4.69
C THR A 73 12.55 -2.02 -5.70
N ALA A 74 13.18 -1.75 -6.84
CA ALA A 74 13.54 -2.74 -7.84
C ALA A 74 15.03 -3.08 -7.68
N THR A 75 15.36 -4.37 -7.71
CA THR A 75 16.74 -4.88 -7.60
C THR A 75 17.04 -5.82 -8.75
N ASP A 76 18.16 -5.59 -9.43
CA ASP A 76 18.65 -6.45 -10.51
C ASP A 76 19.27 -7.77 -9.99
N THR A 77 19.70 -8.64 -10.91
CA THR A 77 20.28 -9.93 -10.55
C THR A 77 21.68 -9.81 -9.92
N SER A 78 22.34 -8.67 -10.13
CA SER A 78 23.64 -8.31 -9.58
C SER A 78 23.56 -7.68 -8.18
N GLY A 79 22.35 -7.36 -7.72
CA GLY A 79 22.06 -6.76 -6.43
C GLY A 79 22.06 -5.22 -6.43
N ALA A 80 22.15 -4.55 -7.58
CA ALA A 80 21.97 -3.10 -7.64
C ALA A 80 20.48 -2.75 -7.57
N SER A 81 20.15 -1.67 -6.86
CA SER A 81 18.76 -1.30 -6.59
C SER A 81 18.46 0.16 -6.95
N VAL A 82 17.22 0.41 -7.36
CA VAL A 82 16.63 1.73 -7.54
C VAL A 82 15.24 1.76 -6.90
N SER A 83 14.84 2.91 -6.37
CA SER A 83 13.56 3.05 -5.67
C SER A 83 12.72 4.22 -6.19
N SER A 84 11.40 4.11 -6.07
CA SER A 84 10.46 5.20 -6.28
C SER A 84 9.42 5.21 -5.17
N SER A 85 9.17 6.39 -4.60
CA SER A 85 8.18 6.57 -3.53
C SER A 85 6.93 7.30 -4.03
N PHE A 86 5.78 7.01 -3.41
CA PHE A 86 4.52 7.69 -3.64
C PHE A 86 3.69 7.78 -2.36
N SER A 87 2.76 8.72 -2.32
CA SER A 87 1.78 8.83 -1.23
C SER A 87 0.51 8.04 -1.54
N LEU A 88 0.00 7.30 -0.57
CA LEU A 88 -1.34 6.70 -0.60
C LEU A 88 -2.19 7.35 0.50
N THR A 89 -3.25 8.05 0.10
CA THR A 89 -4.20 8.65 1.05
C THR A 89 -5.42 7.76 1.21
N VAL A 90 -5.74 7.38 2.45
CA VAL A 90 -6.97 6.67 2.81
C VAL A 90 -8.01 7.72 3.24
N ALA A 91 -9.07 7.84 2.46
CA ALA A 91 -10.21 8.70 2.76
C ALA A 91 -11.19 7.99 3.69
N ASN A 92 -11.66 8.73 4.69
CA ASN A 92 -12.73 8.28 5.58
C ASN A 92 -14.11 8.33 4.90
N THR A 93 -14.98 7.41 5.28
CA THR A 93 -16.39 7.30 4.94
C THR A 93 -17.21 7.39 6.22
N ASN A 94 -18.14 8.33 6.30
CA ASN A 94 -18.92 8.47 7.55
C ASN A 94 -19.77 7.22 7.84
N ASP A 95 -19.41 6.51 8.91
CA ASP A 95 -20.22 5.43 9.49
C ASP A 95 -21.40 5.94 10.34
N ALA A 96 -22.48 5.17 10.36
CA ALA A 96 -23.62 5.45 11.23
C ALA A 96 -23.27 5.14 12.71
N PRO A 97 -23.78 5.92 13.68
CA PRO A 97 -23.52 5.64 15.09
C PRO A 97 -24.11 4.28 15.49
N THR A 98 -23.32 3.48 16.21
CA THR A 98 -23.77 2.23 16.82
C THR A 98 -24.09 2.47 18.30
N ALA A 99 -25.12 1.80 18.82
CA ALA A 99 -25.45 1.80 20.24
C ALA A 99 -25.11 0.44 20.83
N ASP A 100 -24.15 0.39 21.75
CA ASP A 100 -23.91 -0.81 22.54
C ASP A 100 -25.07 -1.02 23.51
N SER A 101 -25.53 -2.27 23.62
CA SER A 101 -26.57 -2.63 24.58
C SER A 101 -26.03 -2.46 26.00
N VAL A 102 -26.51 -1.43 26.70
CA VAL A 102 -26.22 -1.24 28.13
C VAL A 102 -26.88 -2.38 28.89
N SER A 103 -26.10 -3.39 29.27
CA SER A 103 -26.59 -4.56 29.98
C SER A 103 -27.09 -4.15 31.36
N ASN A 104 -28.41 -4.13 31.54
CA ASN A 104 -29.18 -4.16 32.79
C ASN A 104 -28.49 -3.51 34.02
N GLN A 105 -28.67 -2.21 34.20
CA GLN A 105 -28.51 -1.57 35.50
C GLN A 105 -29.68 -2.00 36.39
N SER A 106 -29.49 -3.07 37.17
CA SER A 106 -30.44 -3.47 38.20
C SER A 106 -30.43 -2.44 39.33
N ALA A 107 -31.62 -1.99 39.73
CA ALA A 107 -31.87 -0.96 40.75
C ALA A 107 -31.51 -1.41 42.18
#